data_AF-A0A832TA86-F1
#
_entry.id   AF-A0A832TA86-F1
#
_cell.length_a   1.000
_cell.length_b   1.000
_cell.length_c   1.000
_cell.angle_alpha   90.00
_cell.angle_beta   90.00
_cell.angle_gamma   90.00
#
_symmetry.space_group_name_H-M   'P 1'
#
loop_
_entity.id
_entity.type
_entity.pdbx_description
1 polymer ?
#
loop_
_entity_poly.entity_id
_entity_poly.type
_entity_poly.pdbx_seq_one_letter_code
_entity_poly.pdbx_strand_id
1 'polypeptide(L)'
;MNEIDIVRAVTEEGYQISPLAVQLIKSSNSPESLLKYILSTIDDCIFVIEPEHIDLKGFEASKTVLGTSSGLSPLTLSRTPAGSMPSESMP
;
A
#
# COMPACT_ATOMS: atom_id res chain seq x y z
N MET A 1 -2.66 20.86 -5.67
CA MET A 1 -2.04 20.44 -6.94
C MET A 1 -2.99 20.74 -8.09
N ASN A 2 -2.52 21.34 -9.17
CA ASN A 2 -3.35 21.60 -10.35
C ASN A 2 -3.29 20.42 -11.33
N GLU A 3 -4.20 20.43 -12.28
CA GLU A 3 -4.25 19.44 -13.37
C GLU A 3 -2.93 19.38 -14.16
N ILE A 4 -2.36 20.54 -14.50
CA ILE A 4 -1.10 20.63 -15.26
C ILE A 4 0.04 19.97 -14.49
N ASP A 5 0.07 20.11 -13.16
CA ASP A 5 1.11 19.51 -12.33
C ASP A 5 1.00 17.97 -12.35
N ILE A 6 -0.23 17.45 -12.29
CA ILE A 6 -0.51 16.01 -12.34
C ILE A 6 -0.10 15.45 -13.71
N VAL A 7 -0.58 16.05 -14.80
CA VAL A 7 -0.27 15.59 -16.16
C VAL A 7 1.24 15.62 -16.41
N ARG A 8 1.92 16.69 -15.99
CA ARG A 8 3.38 16.81 -16.11
C ARG A 8 4.10 15.68 -15.40
N ALA A 9 3.81 15.47 -14.12
CA ALA A 9 4.48 14.45 -13.32
C ALA A 9 4.26 13.04 -13.89
N VAL A 10 3.04 12.73 -14.36
CA VAL A 10 2.75 11.44 -15.01
C VAL A 10 3.53 11.28 -16.33
N THR A 11 3.60 12.35 -17.12
CA THR A 11 4.31 12.34 -18.42
C THR A 11 5.82 12.22 -18.24
N GLU A 12 6.39 12.84 -17.21
CA GLU A 12 7.82 12.73 -16.87
C GLU A 12 8.24 11.29 -16.53
N GLU A 13 7.33 10.50 -15.95
CA GLU A 13 7.52 9.06 -15.69
C GLU A 13 7.20 8.17 -16.90
N GLY A 14 6.83 8.75 -18.05
CA GLY A 14 6.58 8.01 -19.30
C GLY A 14 5.16 7.49 -19.48
N TYR A 15 4.22 7.90 -18.63
CA TYR A 15 2.82 7.50 -18.70
C TYR A 15 1.93 8.61 -19.27
N GLN A 16 0.77 8.24 -19.80
CA GLN A 16 -0.35 9.16 -20.05
C GLN A 16 -1.40 9.02 -18.96
N ILE A 17 -2.31 9.99 -18.82
CA ILE A 17 -3.40 9.91 -17.83
C ILE A 17 -4.72 10.40 -18.42
N SER A 18 -5.80 9.70 -18.13
CA SER A 18 -7.13 10.10 -18.58
C SER A 18 -7.67 11.28 -17.77
N PRO A 19 -8.51 12.16 -18.36
CA PRO A 19 -9.09 13.29 -17.63
C PRO A 19 -9.89 12.88 -16.39
N LEU A 20 -10.54 11.70 -16.44
CA LEU A 20 -11.28 11.16 -15.30
C LEU A 20 -10.34 10.76 -14.15
N ALA A 21 -9.20 10.14 -14.46
CA ALA A 21 -8.19 9.81 -13.47
C ALA A 21 -7.59 11.07 -12.84
N VAL A 22 -7.34 12.12 -13.64
CA VAL A 22 -6.91 13.43 -13.11
C VAL A 22 -7.94 14.00 -12.15
N GLN A 23 -9.23 13.98 -12.51
CA GLN A 23 -10.30 14.47 -11.63
C GLN A 23 -10.36 13.68 -10.32
N LEU A 24 -10.16 12.35 -10.38
CA LEU A 24 -10.13 11.50 -9.20
C LEU A 24 -8.98 11.89 -8.25
N ILE A 25 -7.77 12.08 -8.79
CA ILE A 25 -6.60 12.50 -8.02
C ILE A 25 -6.84 13.87 -7.39
N LYS A 26 -7.37 14.84 -8.15
CA LYS A 26 -7.67 16.19 -7.65
C LYS A 26 -8.72 16.20 -6.55
N SER A 27 -9.67 15.28 -6.60
CA SER A 27 -10.76 15.16 -5.61
C SER A 27 -10.31 14.46 -4.32
N SER A 28 -9.10 13.90 -4.30
CA SER A 28 -8.51 13.29 -3.10
C SER A 28 -8.13 14.33 -2.05
N ASN A 29 -8.15 13.92 -0.78
CA ASN A 29 -7.70 14.74 0.34
C ASN A 29 -6.17 15.00 0.32
N SER A 30 -5.41 14.25 -0.47
CA SER A 30 -3.95 14.40 -0.58
C SER A 30 -3.48 14.03 -1.99
N PRO A 31 -3.71 14.90 -3.00
CA PRO A 31 -3.44 14.60 -4.41
C PRO A 31 -1.97 14.28 -4.70
N GLU A 32 -1.04 15.01 -4.10
CA GLU A 32 0.40 14.79 -4.30
C GLU A 32 0.85 13.42 -3.77
N SER A 33 0.40 13.06 -2.56
CA SER A 33 0.71 11.75 -1.96
C SER A 33 0.08 10.61 -2.75
N LEU A 34 -1.17 10.78 -3.20
CA LEU A 34 -1.85 9.78 -4.02
C LEU A 34 -1.16 9.60 -5.37
N LEU A 35 -0.78 10.69 -6.04
CA LEU A 35 -0.05 10.63 -7.29
C LEU A 35 1.28 9.89 -7.13
N LYS A 36 2.05 10.21 -6.08
CA LYS A 36 3.30 9.52 -5.79
C LYS A 36 3.10 8.02 -5.54
N TYR A 37 2.04 7.66 -4.81
CA TYR A 37 1.67 6.27 -4.59
C TYR A 37 1.38 5.56 -5.92
N ILE A 38 0.50 6.13 -6.75
CA ILE A 38 0.14 5.56 -8.06
C ILE A 38 1.39 5.30 -8.89
N LEU A 39 2.25 6.31 -9.07
CA LEU A 39 3.47 6.18 -9.87
C LEU A 39 4.46 5.14 -9.30
N SER A 40 4.41 4.86 -8.00
CA SER A 40 5.27 3.86 -7.35
C SER A 40 4.68 2.45 -7.38
N THR A 41 3.39 2.29 -7.65
CA THR A 41 2.68 0.99 -7.59
C THR A 41 2.09 0.55 -8.91
N ILE A 42 2.08 1.42 -9.92
CA ILE A 42 1.52 1.12 -11.23
C ILE A 42 2.39 0.09 -11.95
N ASP A 43 1.74 -0.79 -12.70
CA ASP A 43 2.42 -1.81 -13.49
C ASP A 43 3.08 -1.18 -14.73
N ASP A 44 4.33 -1.55 -15.00
CA ASP A 44 5.11 -1.03 -16.14
C ASP A 44 4.47 -1.33 -17.52
N CYS A 45 3.50 -2.26 -17.59
CA CYS A 45 2.76 -2.57 -18.81
C CYS A 45 1.61 -1.58 -19.09
N ILE A 46 1.28 -0.70 -18.15
CA ILE A 46 0.23 0.30 -18.31
C ILE A 46 0.84 1.54 -18.96
N PHE A 47 0.31 1.99 -20.10
CA PHE A 47 0.75 3.23 -20.75
C PHE A 47 -0.18 4.41 -20.49
N VAL A 48 -1.43 4.14 -20.09
CA VAL A 48 -2.45 5.15 -19.81
C VAL A 48 -3.09 4.86 -18.46
N ILE A 49 -2.95 5.80 -17.53
CA ILE A 49 -3.54 5.72 -16.20
C ILE A 49 -5.02 6.10 -16.30
N GLU A 50 -5.88 5.15 -15.96
CA GLU A 50 -7.33 5.31 -15.90
C GLU A 50 -7.81 5.15 -14.44
N PRO A 51 -9.05 5.54 -14.10
CA PRO A 51 -9.56 5.42 -12.73
C PRO A 51 -9.46 3.99 -12.17
N GLU A 52 -9.54 2.99 -13.04
CA GLU A 52 -9.45 1.57 -12.73
C GLU A 52 -8.08 1.17 -12.17
N HIS A 53 -7.02 1.89 -12.57
CA HIS A 53 -5.64 1.66 -12.14
C HIS A 53 -5.33 2.33 -10.80
N ILE A 54 -6.25 3.11 -10.24
CA ILE A 54 -6.04 3.88 -9.01
C ILE A 54 -6.59 3.11 -7.81
N ASP A 55 -5.70 2.44 -7.07
CA ASP A 55 -6.06 1.74 -5.84
C ASP A 55 -6.11 2.69 -4.63
N LEU A 56 -7.28 3.31 -4.43
CA LEU A 56 -7.54 4.18 -3.27
C LEU A 56 -7.48 3.41 -1.94
N LYS A 57 -7.86 2.13 -1.93
CA LYS A 57 -7.88 1.34 -0.70
C LYS A 57 -6.46 0.99 -0.26
N GLY A 58 -5.61 0.59 -1.20
CA GLY A 58 -4.19 0.36 -0.96
C GLY A 58 -3.47 1.65 -0.54
N PHE A 59 -3.83 2.80 -1.13
CA PHE A 59 -3.29 4.09 -0.72
C PHE A 59 -3.56 4.39 0.76
N GLU A 60 -4.81 4.27 1.22
CA GLU A 60 -5.15 4.51 2.64
C GLU A 60 -4.47 3.50 3.58
N ALA A 61 -4.33 2.24 3.16
CA ALA A 61 -3.60 1.23 3.92
C ALA A 61 -2.09 1.56 4.04
N SER A 62 -1.46 2.04 2.96
CA SER A 62 -0.04 2.42 2.95
C SER A 62 0.28 3.56 3.93
N LYS A 63 -0.67 4.47 4.13
CA LYS A 63 -0.57 5.59 5.08
C LYS A 63 -0.54 5.12 6.53
N THR A 64 -1.18 3.99 6.82
CA THR A 64 -1.25 3.40 8.17
C THR A 64 0.05 2.67 8.54
N VAL A 65 0.73 2.06 7.56
CA VAL A 65 2.01 1.37 7.74
C VAL A 65 3.14 2.36 8.05
N LEU A 66 3.14 3.55 7.44
CA LEU A 66 4.08 4.62 7.75
C LEU A 66 3.83 5.31 9.11
N GLY A 67 2.61 5.17 9.66
CA GLY A 67 2.24 5.66 11.00
C GLY A 67 2.57 4.71 12.15
N THR A 68 3.09 3.52 11.86
CA THR A 68 3.40 2.48 12.85
C THR A 68 4.90 2.13 12.88
N SER A 69 5.78 3.12 12.82
CA SER A 69 7.15 2.97 13.32
C SER A 69 7.23 3.31 14.82
N SER A 70 6.42 2.66 15.66
CA SER A 70 6.69 2.64 17.09
C SER A 70 6.36 1.27 17.66
N GLY A 71 7.38 0.42 17.63
CA GLY A 71 7.55 -0.75 18.47
C GLY A 71 6.58 -1.90 18.22
N LEU A 72 7.04 -2.93 17.51
CA LEU A 72 6.85 -4.32 17.92
C LEU A 72 7.91 -5.15 17.20
N SER A 73 9.00 -5.41 17.94
CA SER A 73 10.02 -6.40 17.60
C SER A 73 9.36 -7.74 17.26
N PRO A 74 9.85 -8.51 16.28
CA PRO A 74 9.39 -9.87 16.09
C PRO A 74 9.66 -10.65 17.37
N LEU A 75 8.58 -11.14 17.97
CA LEU A 75 8.55 -11.86 19.23
C LEU A 75 9.61 -12.99 19.23
N THR A 76 10.49 -12.92 20.22
CA THR A 76 11.32 -14.03 20.69
C THR A 76 10.44 -15.24 20.99
N LEU A 77 10.61 -16.30 20.20
CA LEU A 77 9.94 -17.58 20.39
C LEU A 77 10.71 -18.37 21.47
N SER A 78 10.43 -18.11 22.75
CA SER A 78 11.06 -18.76 23.89
C SER A 78 10.16 -19.82 24.54
N ARG A 79 10.40 -21.08 24.14
CA ARG A 79 10.62 -22.32 24.93
C ARG A 79 9.66 -22.77 26.08
N THR A 80 9.25 -24.05 25.96
CA THR A 80 9.03 -25.14 26.97
C THR A 80 7.75 -25.16 27.84
N PRO A 81 7.26 -26.33 28.39
CA PRO A 81 7.99 -27.59 28.67
C PRO A 81 7.34 -28.96 28.33
N ALA A 82 8.23 -29.96 28.27
CA ALA A 82 8.13 -31.38 28.63
C ALA A 82 6.74 -32.05 28.71
N GLY A 83 6.46 -32.92 27.74
CA GLY A 83 5.43 -33.95 27.87
C GLY A 83 5.87 -35.05 28.83
N SER A 84 5.22 -35.11 29.99
CA SER A 84 5.27 -36.25 30.90
C SER A 84 4.33 -37.35 30.39
N MET A 85 4.88 -38.56 30.22
CA MET A 85 4.17 -39.79 29.87
C MET A 85 3.17 -40.16 30.98
N PRO A 86 1.93 -40.61 30.67
CA PRO A 86 1.13 -41.31 31.66
C PRO A 86 1.55 -42.79 31.69
N SER A 87 2.10 -43.22 32.82
CA SER A 87 2.22 -44.62 33.20
C SER A 87 0.86 -45.13 33.66
N GLU A 88 0.28 -46.04 32.89
CA GLU A 88 -0.95 -46.78 33.19
C GLU A 88 -0.62 -47.95 34.13
N SER A 89 -1.22 -47.96 35.33
CA SER A 89 -1.22 -49.09 36.27
C SER A 89 -2.53 -49.13 37.06
N MET A 90 -3.41 -50.07 36.66
CA MET A 90 -4.33 -50.95 37.45
C MET A 90 -5.35 -50.32 38.44
N PRO A 91 -6.46 -51.00 38.80
CA PRO A 91 -6.59 -52.42 39.20
C PRO A 91 -7.21 -53.38 38.16
#